data_AF-A0A0W0XR68-F1
#
_entry.id   AF-A0A0W0XR68-F1
#
_cell.length_a   1.000
_cell.length_b   1.000
_cell.length_c   1.000
_cell.angle_alpha   90.00
_cell.angle_beta   90.00
_cell.angle_gamma   90.00
#
_symmetry.space_group_name_H-M   'P 1'
#
loop_
_entity.id
_entity.type
_entity.pdbx_description
1 polymer ?
#
loop_
_entity_poly.entity_id
_entity_poly.type
_entity_poly.pdbx_seq_one_letter_code
_entity_poly.pdbx_strand_id
1 'polypeptide(L)'
;MGKATDEFRKRDNEKGGFEDCREFNTWYDNEDTKRIAWTLFTHLPESKTKALFLSPQVLFDGIYSRNIGDVLNIAADWFRKTPEHVRYFPFIFKPELAGVHYVAGVFVKVAALGMKLVLFNPAGQIKHLDLTKLDKLIPVHASPHALQTAKKDGGKLVSCGPLSLYFLEYVLNNPNWLETVDEKFVLPDDLARFNDEETYKDNILKLRKGHDELLQTVTDEDLDRVTEFYEPFDAALLSALDTLDKKREKESLLHFDDLYAEEGSDDEPLLYNPEDVSEDYPSGDDEQVDEVVSQLTEPSDESPVVSSIEYPTVSFSRTMQETDELKRPLPVEVEVESADDIAPRTSSLQTNTASVADPSLHIAQTPEGHDEAEVSGVVAVRAEIERLRKKTGLLSWGCTDKSNRIEQALTTACQEKNGDVRRNPAVREALGAHRIGFFGKAQSLRNIDESLTREGYSVLI
;
A
#
# COMPACT_ATOMS: atom_id res chain seq x y z
N MET A 1 0.80 13.39 -26.34
CA MET A 1 0.16 12.51 -25.35
C MET A 1 1.11 12.49 -24.17
N GLY A 2 0.66 12.92 -22.98
CA GLY A 2 1.53 12.97 -21.80
C GLY A 2 1.92 11.56 -21.33
N LYS A 3 3.01 11.47 -20.57
CA LYS A 3 3.58 10.22 -20.08
C LYS A 3 2.60 9.46 -19.18
N ALA A 4 1.80 10.15 -18.36
CA ALA A 4 0.75 9.52 -17.55
C ALA A 4 -0.26 8.72 -18.39
N THR A 5 -0.72 9.31 -19.50
CA THR A 5 -1.66 8.67 -20.44
C THR A 5 -0.99 7.54 -21.22
N ASP A 6 0.26 7.73 -21.66
CA ASP A 6 0.99 6.71 -22.43
C ASP A 6 1.22 5.46 -21.58
N GLU A 7 1.68 5.62 -20.33
CA GLU A 7 1.90 4.51 -19.39
C GLU A 7 0.60 3.77 -19.04
N PHE A 8 -0.52 4.48 -18.94
CA PHE A 8 -1.83 3.86 -18.69
C PHE A 8 -2.32 3.03 -19.89
N ARG A 9 -2.06 3.50 -21.13
CA ARG A 9 -2.51 2.84 -22.36
C ARG A 9 -1.53 1.79 -22.89
N LYS A 10 -0.28 1.82 -22.44
CA LYS A 10 0.81 0.97 -22.92
C LYS A 10 1.70 0.54 -21.77
N ARG A 11 1.16 -0.29 -20.87
CA ARG A 11 1.98 -0.89 -19.82
C ARG A 11 2.69 -2.11 -20.37
N ASP A 12 4.00 -2.20 -20.18
CA ASP A 12 4.75 -3.41 -20.51
C ASP A 12 4.14 -4.59 -19.75
N ASN A 13 3.72 -5.61 -20.50
CA ASN A 13 3.38 -6.90 -19.93
C ASN A 13 4.64 -7.75 -19.83
N GLU A 14 4.70 -8.62 -18.83
CA GLU A 14 5.84 -9.49 -18.55
C GLU A 14 6.23 -10.41 -19.71
N LYS A 15 5.35 -10.55 -20.71
CA LYS A 15 5.50 -11.42 -21.88
C LYS A 15 6.03 -10.68 -23.12
N GLY A 16 6.46 -9.42 -22.98
CA GLY A 16 7.08 -8.66 -24.07
C GLY A 16 6.09 -8.00 -25.03
N GLY A 17 4.90 -7.63 -24.53
CA GLY A 17 3.92 -6.80 -25.24
C GLY A 17 3.38 -5.69 -24.34
N PHE A 18 2.31 -5.01 -24.76
CA PHE A 18 1.67 -3.95 -23.98
C PHE A 18 0.26 -4.37 -23.54
N GLU A 19 -0.14 -3.96 -22.34
CA GLU A 19 -1.52 -3.98 -21.85
C GLU A 19 -2.08 -2.56 -21.79
N ASP A 20 -3.32 -2.40 -22.27
CA ASP A 20 -4.05 -1.14 -22.23
C ASP A 20 -5.01 -1.14 -21.04
N CYS A 21 -4.78 -0.29 -20.05
CA CYS A 21 -5.60 -0.27 -18.83
C CYS A 21 -7.04 0.22 -19.06
N ARG A 22 -7.37 0.68 -20.27
CA ARG A 22 -8.77 0.94 -20.68
C ARG A 22 -9.52 -0.35 -20.95
N GLU A 23 -8.81 -1.43 -21.27
CA GLU A 23 -9.42 -2.73 -21.45
C GLU A 23 -9.91 -3.29 -20.11
N PHE A 24 -10.98 -4.07 -20.18
CA PHE A 24 -11.63 -4.60 -18.99
C PHE A 24 -10.71 -5.52 -18.18
N ASN A 25 -9.88 -6.33 -18.85
CA ASN A 25 -9.11 -7.43 -18.26
C ASN A 25 -7.79 -7.02 -17.60
N THR A 26 -7.52 -5.72 -17.48
CA THR A 26 -6.22 -5.20 -17.04
C THR A 26 -6.30 -4.60 -15.64
N TRP A 27 -5.35 -4.92 -14.77
CA TRP A 27 -5.25 -4.32 -13.45
C TRP A 27 -4.71 -2.88 -13.53
N TYR A 28 -5.15 -2.03 -12.61
CA TYR A 28 -4.53 -0.73 -12.41
C TYR A 28 -3.21 -0.89 -11.67
N ASP A 29 -2.25 -0.06 -12.05
CA ASP A 29 -1.01 0.09 -11.28
C ASP A 29 -1.19 1.13 -10.17
N ASN A 30 -0.29 1.09 -9.19
CA ASN A 30 -0.28 2.06 -8.10
C ASN A 30 -0.07 3.49 -8.61
N GLU A 31 0.76 3.68 -9.62
CA GLU A 31 1.02 4.99 -10.19
C GLU A 31 -0.22 5.56 -10.88
N ASP A 32 -1.02 4.74 -11.56
CA ASP A 32 -2.30 5.17 -12.12
C ASP A 32 -3.24 5.63 -11.00
N THR A 33 -3.33 4.81 -9.95
CA THR A 33 -4.21 5.07 -8.81
C THR A 33 -3.81 6.36 -8.09
N LYS A 34 -2.51 6.60 -7.89
CA LYS A 34 -1.95 7.84 -7.33
C LYS A 34 -2.31 9.05 -8.20
N ARG A 35 -2.04 8.98 -9.50
CA ARG A 35 -2.30 10.09 -10.43
C ARG A 35 -3.79 10.41 -10.50
N ILE A 36 -4.66 9.40 -10.58
CA ILE A 36 -6.11 9.61 -10.63
C ILE A 36 -6.61 10.20 -9.30
N ALA A 37 -6.23 9.63 -8.16
CA ALA A 37 -6.64 10.14 -6.85
C ALA A 37 -6.15 11.58 -6.60
N TRP A 38 -4.93 11.89 -7.01
CA TRP A 38 -4.38 13.24 -6.99
C TRP A 38 -5.21 14.19 -7.86
N THR A 39 -5.49 13.82 -9.11
CA THR A 39 -6.30 14.63 -10.04
C THR A 39 -7.70 14.88 -9.47
N LEU A 40 -8.37 13.85 -8.96
CA LEU A 40 -9.70 13.98 -8.35
C LEU A 40 -9.68 15.01 -7.20
N PHE A 41 -8.65 15.00 -6.37
CA PHE A 41 -8.53 15.90 -5.24
C PHE A 41 -8.14 17.33 -5.62
N THR A 42 -7.23 17.50 -6.57
CA THR A 42 -6.77 18.83 -7.00
C THR A 42 -7.84 19.61 -7.75
N HIS A 43 -8.76 18.92 -8.42
CA HIS A 43 -9.89 19.52 -9.12
C HIS A 43 -11.07 19.89 -8.21
N LEU A 44 -11.03 19.54 -6.92
CA LEU A 44 -12.06 19.98 -5.98
C LEU A 44 -12.05 21.50 -5.82
N PRO A 45 -13.22 22.18 -5.77
CA PRO A 45 -13.29 23.60 -5.51
C PRO A 45 -12.64 23.94 -4.16
N GLU A 46 -11.68 24.88 -4.17
CA GLU A 46 -10.96 25.32 -2.95
C GLU A 46 -11.92 25.86 -1.87
N SER A 47 -13.06 26.40 -2.28
CA SER A 47 -13.83 27.32 -1.45
C SER A 47 -14.54 26.69 -0.26
N LYS A 48 -14.79 25.36 -0.20
CA LYS A 48 -15.38 24.69 0.99
C LYS A 48 -15.05 23.21 1.12
N THR A 49 -15.06 22.46 0.01
CA THR A 49 -15.03 20.99 0.08
C THR A 49 -13.63 20.47 0.36
N LYS A 50 -12.61 20.94 -0.36
CA LYS A 50 -11.22 20.47 -0.23
C LYS A 50 -10.65 20.66 1.18
N ALA A 51 -11.00 21.76 1.86
CA ALA A 51 -10.56 22.06 3.22
C ALA A 51 -11.07 21.07 4.28
N LEU A 52 -12.14 20.31 3.99
CA LEU A 52 -12.65 19.28 4.89
C LEU A 52 -11.80 18.01 4.87
N PHE A 53 -10.90 17.86 3.90
CA PHE A 53 -10.16 16.63 3.67
C PHE A 53 -8.68 16.82 3.98
N LEU A 54 -8.11 15.82 4.63
CA LEU A 54 -6.68 15.57 4.47
C LEU A 54 -6.47 15.01 3.05
N SER A 55 -5.36 15.38 2.42
CA SER A 55 -4.99 14.88 1.09
C SER A 55 -5.12 13.35 1.01
N PRO A 56 -5.83 12.78 0.00
CA PRO A 56 -5.99 11.34 -0.13
C PRO A 56 -4.64 10.65 -0.28
N GLN A 57 -4.48 9.49 0.36
CA GLN A 57 -3.24 8.71 0.30
C GLN A 57 -3.46 7.39 -0.44
N VAL A 58 -2.52 6.99 -1.28
CA VAL A 58 -2.51 5.65 -1.90
C VAL A 58 -1.34 4.89 -1.29
N LEU A 59 -1.63 4.09 -0.28
CA LEU A 59 -0.66 3.36 0.50
C LEU A 59 -0.04 2.24 -0.34
N PHE A 60 1.28 2.14 -0.30
CA PHE A 60 2.07 1.35 -1.23
C PHE A 60 1.89 -0.17 -1.16
N ASP A 61 2.23 -0.79 -2.30
CA ASP A 61 2.81 -2.13 -2.35
C ASP A 61 4.01 -2.25 -1.40
N GLY A 62 4.03 -3.25 -0.51
CA GLY A 62 5.16 -3.57 0.37
C GLY A 62 4.83 -3.52 1.86
N ILE A 63 3.68 -2.95 2.23
CA ILE A 63 3.16 -3.00 3.60
C ILE A 63 2.66 -4.41 3.98
N TYR A 64 2.55 -5.33 3.03
CA TYR A 64 2.02 -6.69 3.21
C TYR A 64 2.74 -7.57 4.24
N SER A 65 4.01 -7.28 4.53
CA SER A 65 4.74 -7.96 5.60
C SER A 65 4.34 -7.46 6.99
N ARG A 66 3.53 -6.42 7.08
CA ARG A 66 3.11 -5.73 8.29
C ARG A 66 1.61 -5.91 8.49
N ASN A 67 1.20 -5.92 9.76
CA ASN A 67 -0.21 -5.91 10.09
C ASN A 67 -0.83 -4.57 9.70
N ILE A 68 -1.88 -4.60 8.89
CA ILE A 68 -2.55 -3.42 8.37
C ILE A 68 -3.19 -2.55 9.48
N GLY A 69 -3.58 -3.15 10.61
CA GLY A 69 -4.04 -2.42 11.79
C GLY A 69 -2.97 -1.45 12.34
N ASP A 70 -1.69 -1.82 12.30
CA ASP A 70 -0.59 -0.93 12.72
C ASP A 70 -0.49 0.28 11.79
N VAL A 71 -0.59 0.05 10.49
CA VAL A 71 -0.51 1.09 9.45
C VAL A 71 -1.69 2.05 9.58
N LEU A 72 -2.88 1.50 9.78
CA LEU A 72 -4.10 2.27 9.99
C LEU A 72 -4.06 3.05 11.31
N ASN A 73 -3.45 2.53 12.37
CA ASN A 73 -3.24 3.28 13.62
C ASN A 73 -2.32 4.49 13.41
N ILE A 74 -1.20 4.32 12.69
CA ILE A 74 -0.29 5.42 12.38
C ILE A 74 -1.00 6.49 11.54
N ALA A 75 -1.75 6.06 10.52
CA ALA A 75 -2.56 6.94 9.68
C ALA A 75 -3.63 7.69 10.51
N ALA A 76 -4.31 6.99 11.42
CA ALA A 76 -5.29 7.56 12.34
C ALA A 76 -4.65 8.57 13.31
N ASP A 77 -3.48 8.27 13.87
CA ASP A 77 -2.74 9.16 14.76
C ASP A 77 -2.25 10.43 14.07
N TRP A 78 -1.83 10.31 12.80
CA TRP A 78 -1.56 11.48 11.98
C TRP A 78 -2.82 12.32 11.85
N PHE A 79 -3.90 11.70 11.40
CA PHE A 79 -5.14 12.39 11.11
C PHE A 79 -5.76 13.07 12.36
N ARG A 80 -5.64 12.46 13.54
CA ARG A 80 -6.03 13.06 14.82
C ARG A 80 -5.36 14.41 15.09
N LYS A 81 -4.12 14.62 14.62
CA LYS A 81 -3.35 15.86 14.81
C LYS A 81 -3.71 16.97 13.83
N THR A 82 -4.50 16.67 12.80
CA THR A 82 -4.96 17.69 11.84
C THR A 82 -5.98 18.64 12.48
N PRO A 83 -6.13 19.88 11.98
CA PRO A 83 -7.13 20.83 12.49
C PRO A 83 -8.56 20.26 12.52
N GLU A 84 -9.41 20.78 13.40
CA GLU A 84 -10.78 20.27 13.58
C GLU A 84 -11.66 20.40 12.33
N HIS A 85 -11.41 21.44 11.51
CA HIS A 85 -12.13 21.61 10.25
C HIS A 85 -11.77 20.55 9.19
N VAL A 86 -10.63 19.86 9.36
CA VAL A 86 -10.25 18.71 8.55
C VAL A 86 -10.92 17.47 9.15
N ARG A 87 -11.96 17.00 8.47
CA ARG A 87 -12.94 16.03 8.97
C ARG A 87 -12.84 14.65 8.34
N TYR A 88 -12.21 14.54 7.19
CA TYR A 88 -12.12 13.29 6.44
C TYR A 88 -10.69 13.03 6.03
N PHE A 89 -10.25 11.78 6.15
CA PHE A 89 -8.98 11.34 5.60
C PHE A 89 -9.20 10.13 4.69
N PRO A 90 -9.32 10.37 3.38
CA PRO A 90 -9.46 9.32 2.39
C PRO A 90 -8.14 8.60 2.12
N PHE A 91 -8.22 7.31 1.84
CA PHE A 91 -7.06 6.54 1.41
C PHE A 91 -7.47 5.32 0.57
N ILE A 92 -6.52 4.80 -0.20
CA ILE A 92 -6.59 3.52 -0.89
C ILE A 92 -5.37 2.71 -0.45
N PHE A 93 -5.54 1.41 -0.25
CA PHE A 93 -4.43 0.52 0.07
C PHE A 93 -4.66 -0.86 -0.55
N LYS A 94 -3.60 -1.65 -0.59
CA LYS A 94 -3.64 -3.05 -0.99
C LYS A 94 -3.32 -3.91 0.22
N PRO A 95 -4.24 -4.77 0.71
CA PRO A 95 -3.96 -5.63 1.86
C PRO A 95 -3.28 -6.96 1.52
N GLU A 96 -3.41 -7.46 0.30
CA GLU A 96 -3.04 -8.84 -0.04
C GLU A 96 -1.57 -8.98 -0.47
N LEU A 97 -0.93 -10.08 -0.08
CA LEU A 97 0.38 -10.50 -0.59
C LEU A 97 0.39 -10.44 -2.13
N ALA A 98 1.41 -9.78 -2.69
CA ALA A 98 1.56 -9.48 -4.13
C ALA A 98 0.64 -8.37 -4.70
N GLY A 99 -0.09 -7.64 -3.86
CA GLY A 99 -0.71 -6.37 -4.24
C GLY A 99 -1.80 -6.45 -5.29
N VAL A 100 -2.57 -7.53 -5.26
CA VAL A 100 -3.53 -7.85 -6.32
C VAL A 100 -4.87 -7.13 -6.14
N HIS A 101 -5.18 -6.67 -4.92
CA HIS A 101 -6.51 -6.17 -4.59
C HIS A 101 -6.49 -4.80 -3.92
N TYR A 102 -7.25 -3.84 -4.46
CA TYR A 102 -7.42 -2.51 -3.88
C TYR A 102 -8.61 -2.45 -2.93
N VAL A 103 -8.43 -1.77 -1.80
CA VAL A 103 -9.47 -1.41 -0.84
C VAL A 103 -9.40 0.10 -0.61
N ALA A 104 -10.55 0.77 -0.64
CA ALA A 104 -10.66 2.18 -0.29
C ALA A 104 -11.14 2.34 1.15
N GLY A 105 -10.70 3.40 1.82
CA GLY A 105 -11.08 3.72 3.17
C GLY A 105 -11.15 5.22 3.43
N VAL A 106 -11.89 5.60 4.46
CA VAL A 106 -11.95 6.98 4.93
C VAL A 106 -12.01 6.98 6.46
N PHE A 107 -11.04 7.63 7.10
CA PHE A 107 -11.21 8.02 8.50
C PHE A 107 -12.11 9.25 8.58
N VAL A 108 -13.04 9.23 9.52
CA VAL A 108 -14.03 10.30 9.69
C VAL A 108 -13.97 10.78 11.13
N LYS A 109 -13.70 12.08 11.33
CA LYS A 109 -13.87 12.71 12.66
C LYS A 109 -15.36 12.87 12.93
N VAL A 110 -15.80 12.28 14.04
CA VAL A 110 -17.18 12.33 14.51
C VAL A 110 -17.20 13.06 15.83
N ALA A 111 -17.98 14.15 15.90
CA ALA A 111 -18.14 14.91 17.14
C ALA A 111 -18.55 13.98 18.28
N ALA A 112 -17.96 14.16 19.46
CA ALA A 112 -18.15 13.35 20.68
C ALA A 112 -17.65 11.88 20.63
N LEU A 113 -17.61 11.23 19.48
CA LEU A 113 -17.15 9.84 19.32
C LEU A 113 -15.67 9.72 18.94
N GLY A 114 -15.00 10.85 18.64
CA GLY A 114 -13.62 10.89 18.20
C GLY A 114 -13.52 10.60 16.71
N MET A 115 -13.45 9.32 16.34
CA MET A 115 -13.20 8.91 14.95
C MET A 115 -13.80 7.55 14.63
N LYS A 116 -14.29 7.39 13.41
CA LYS A 116 -14.66 6.08 12.84
C LYS A 116 -13.90 5.82 11.55
N LEU A 117 -13.81 4.56 11.16
CA LEU A 117 -13.21 4.12 9.91
C LEU A 117 -14.31 3.54 9.00
N VAL A 118 -14.45 4.08 7.80
CA VAL A 118 -15.33 3.56 6.75
C VAL A 118 -14.47 2.82 5.74
N LEU A 119 -14.73 1.54 5.49
CA LEU A 119 -14.01 0.71 4.53
C LEU A 119 -14.92 0.26 3.38
N PHE A 120 -14.44 0.43 2.16
CA PHE A 120 -15.08 -0.04 0.95
C PHE A 120 -14.15 -1.03 0.25
N ASN A 121 -14.51 -2.31 0.34
CA ASN A 121 -13.90 -3.38 -0.43
C ASN A 121 -14.83 -3.72 -1.61
N PRO A 122 -14.42 -3.50 -2.87
CA PRO A 122 -15.23 -3.85 -4.03
C PRO A 122 -15.69 -5.32 -4.05
N ALA A 123 -14.90 -6.24 -3.49
CA ALA A 123 -15.23 -7.66 -3.39
C ALA A 123 -16.13 -8.03 -2.19
N GLY A 124 -16.57 -7.05 -1.40
CA GLY A 124 -17.45 -7.24 -0.25
C GLY A 124 -16.69 -7.57 1.05
N GLN A 125 -17.18 -8.56 1.80
CA GLN A 125 -16.64 -8.87 3.12
C GLN A 125 -15.13 -9.10 3.13
N ILE A 126 -14.46 -8.50 4.12
CA ILE A 126 -13.01 -8.45 4.20
C ILE A 126 -12.48 -9.61 5.07
N LYS A 127 -12.54 -10.85 4.57
CA LYS A 127 -12.12 -12.04 5.34
C LYS A 127 -10.62 -12.09 5.66
N HIS A 128 -9.79 -11.40 4.87
CA HIS A 128 -8.33 -11.48 4.95
C HIS A 128 -7.66 -10.23 5.51
N LEU A 129 -8.45 -9.24 5.95
CA LEU A 129 -7.91 -8.01 6.54
C LEU A 129 -7.83 -8.15 8.06
N ASP A 130 -6.61 -8.39 8.54
CA ASP A 130 -6.34 -8.47 9.97
C ASP A 130 -6.33 -7.07 10.62
N LEU A 131 -7.50 -6.67 11.13
CA LEU A 131 -7.69 -5.44 11.89
C LEU A 131 -7.53 -5.62 13.40
N THR A 132 -7.03 -6.76 13.88
CA THR A 132 -6.97 -7.06 15.33
C THR A 132 -6.11 -6.07 16.12
N LYS A 133 -5.10 -5.49 15.48
CA LYS A 133 -4.23 -4.47 16.09
C LYS A 133 -4.75 -3.04 15.94
N LEU A 134 -5.81 -2.81 15.15
CA LEU A 134 -6.41 -1.49 15.05
C LEU A 134 -6.94 -1.07 16.43
N ASP A 135 -6.75 0.19 16.79
CA ASP A 135 -7.27 0.78 18.00
C ASP A 135 -8.78 0.50 18.12
N LYS A 136 -9.17 -0.22 19.17
CA LYS A 136 -10.55 -0.64 19.43
C LYS A 136 -11.50 0.55 19.65
N LEU A 137 -10.95 1.74 19.89
CA LEU A 137 -11.71 2.99 19.99
C LEU A 137 -12.09 3.57 18.62
N ILE A 138 -11.66 2.96 17.51
CA ILE A 138 -12.05 3.34 16.16
C ILE A 138 -13.08 2.32 15.64
N PRO A 139 -14.39 2.63 15.69
CA PRO A 139 -15.40 1.77 15.09
C PRO A 139 -15.15 1.62 13.59
N VAL A 140 -15.23 0.38 13.09
CA VAL A 140 -15.04 0.06 11.67
C VAL A 140 -16.38 -0.27 11.05
N HIS A 141 -16.77 0.52 10.04
CA HIS A 141 -17.92 0.25 9.20
C HIS A 141 -17.39 -0.21 7.84
N ALA A 142 -17.49 -1.51 7.55
CA ALA A 142 -17.04 -2.08 6.29
C ALA A 142 -18.23 -2.42 5.39
N SER A 143 -18.16 -2.06 4.11
CA SER A 143 -19.20 -2.40 3.14
C SER A 143 -19.34 -3.92 3.02
N PRO A 144 -20.55 -4.49 3.21
CA PRO A 144 -20.78 -5.91 2.98
C PRO A 144 -20.96 -6.24 1.49
N HIS A 145 -21.08 -5.23 0.63
CA HIS A 145 -21.52 -5.38 -0.76
C HIS A 145 -20.38 -5.86 -1.69
N ALA A 146 -20.55 -7.04 -2.28
CA ALA A 146 -19.65 -7.57 -3.31
C ALA A 146 -20.04 -7.05 -4.71
N LEU A 147 -19.71 -5.79 -4.99
CA LEU A 147 -19.94 -5.19 -6.31
C LEU A 147 -19.13 -5.93 -7.39
N GLN A 148 -17.91 -6.29 -7.03
CA GLN A 148 -16.97 -7.07 -7.82
C GLN A 148 -17.05 -8.54 -7.41
N THR A 149 -17.15 -9.44 -8.39
CA THR A 149 -17.08 -10.89 -8.17
C THR A 149 -16.28 -11.56 -9.28
N ALA A 150 -15.76 -12.76 -9.02
CA ALA A 150 -15.05 -13.53 -10.05
C ALA A 150 -15.92 -13.77 -11.29
N LYS A 151 -17.24 -13.97 -11.09
CA LYS A 151 -18.21 -14.12 -12.19
C LYS A 151 -18.29 -12.86 -13.06
N LYS A 152 -18.46 -11.69 -12.44
CA LYS A 152 -18.56 -10.41 -13.15
C LYS A 152 -17.27 -10.00 -13.85
N ASP A 153 -16.12 -10.31 -13.24
CA ASP A 153 -14.78 -9.97 -13.76
C ASP A 153 -14.16 -11.06 -14.66
N GLY A 154 -14.88 -12.13 -14.98
CA GLY A 154 -14.34 -13.23 -15.80
C GLY A 154 -13.16 -13.97 -15.15
N GLY A 155 -13.10 -13.98 -13.82
CA GLY A 155 -12.18 -14.76 -12.99
C GLY A 155 -11.11 -13.94 -12.26
N LYS A 156 -10.55 -12.90 -12.89
CA LYS A 156 -9.30 -12.25 -12.43
C LYS A 156 -9.45 -11.08 -11.44
N LEU A 157 -10.67 -10.73 -11.02
CA LEU A 157 -10.93 -9.60 -10.12
C LEU A 157 -10.16 -8.30 -10.51
N VAL A 158 -10.35 -7.87 -11.75
CA VAL A 158 -9.65 -6.73 -12.39
C VAL A 158 -10.22 -5.35 -12.06
N SER A 159 -11.43 -5.28 -11.51
CA SER A 159 -12.18 -4.04 -11.32
C SER A 159 -11.98 -3.34 -9.96
N CYS A 160 -11.15 -3.90 -9.07
CA CYS A 160 -10.95 -3.39 -7.71
C CYS A 160 -10.39 -1.95 -7.68
N GLY A 161 -9.42 -1.64 -8.56
CA GLY A 161 -8.84 -0.31 -8.71
C GLY A 161 -9.87 0.73 -9.19
N PRO A 162 -10.51 0.53 -10.35
CA PRO A 162 -11.55 1.45 -10.85
C PRO A 162 -12.67 1.70 -9.85
N LEU A 163 -13.18 0.66 -9.17
CA LEU A 163 -14.26 0.80 -8.18
C LEU A 163 -13.81 1.54 -6.92
N SER A 164 -12.58 1.31 -6.45
CA SER A 164 -12.02 2.02 -5.28
C SER A 164 -11.83 3.51 -5.57
N LEU A 165 -11.35 3.85 -6.76
CA LEU A 165 -11.23 5.25 -7.21
C LEU A 165 -12.60 5.91 -7.37
N TYR A 166 -13.59 5.19 -7.89
CA TYR A 166 -14.94 5.72 -8.04
C TYR A 166 -15.65 5.93 -6.69
N PHE A 167 -15.45 5.03 -5.72
CA PHE A 167 -15.87 5.26 -4.34
C PHE A 167 -15.23 6.53 -3.76
N LEU A 168 -13.92 6.72 -4.00
CA LEU A 168 -13.21 7.89 -3.53
C LEU A 168 -13.75 9.18 -4.17
N GLU A 169 -13.95 9.19 -5.48
CA GLU A 169 -14.59 10.29 -6.21
C GLU A 169 -15.97 10.64 -5.60
N TYR A 170 -16.80 9.63 -5.35
CA TYR A 170 -18.11 9.83 -4.74
C TYR A 170 -17.98 10.51 -3.36
N VAL A 171 -17.07 10.01 -2.51
CA VAL A 171 -16.82 10.57 -1.17
C VAL A 171 -16.35 12.02 -1.25
N LEU A 172 -15.42 12.32 -2.14
CA LEU A 172 -14.86 13.66 -2.30
C LEU A 172 -15.94 14.68 -2.71
N ASN A 173 -16.91 14.25 -3.51
CA ASN A 173 -18.04 15.08 -3.95
C ASN A 173 -19.23 15.08 -2.97
N ASN A 174 -19.36 14.05 -2.13
CA ASN A 174 -20.49 13.87 -1.20
C ASN A 174 -20.02 13.56 0.23
N PRO A 175 -19.17 14.39 0.86
CA PRO A 175 -18.57 14.10 2.17
C PRO A 175 -19.58 13.77 3.27
N ASN A 176 -20.72 14.47 3.26
CA ASN A 176 -21.75 14.32 4.30
C ASN A 176 -22.38 12.92 4.33
N TRP A 177 -22.31 12.17 3.23
CA TRP A 177 -22.77 10.78 3.20
C TRP A 177 -22.01 9.92 4.24
N LEU A 178 -20.71 10.17 4.44
CA LEU A 178 -19.89 9.45 5.41
C LEU A 178 -20.40 9.57 6.85
N GLU A 179 -21.10 10.65 7.19
CA GLU A 179 -21.71 10.81 8.51
C GLU A 179 -22.85 9.83 8.73
N THR A 180 -23.59 9.52 7.66
CA THR A 180 -24.74 8.61 7.68
C THR A 180 -24.37 7.13 7.67
N VAL A 181 -23.12 6.80 7.33
CA VAL A 181 -22.66 5.41 7.29
C VAL A 181 -22.64 4.81 8.69
N ASP A 182 -23.43 3.75 8.86
CA ASP A 182 -23.54 2.92 10.06
C ASP A 182 -23.22 1.46 9.73
N GLU A 183 -23.59 0.52 10.62
CA GLU A 183 -23.38 -0.92 10.44
C GLU A 183 -24.11 -1.52 9.22
N LYS A 184 -25.18 -0.87 8.73
CA LYS A 184 -25.90 -1.34 7.54
C LYS A 184 -25.17 -0.99 6.25
N PHE A 185 -24.35 0.07 6.29
CA PHE A 185 -23.56 0.56 5.16
C PHE A 185 -24.40 0.66 3.87
N VAL A 186 -25.48 1.45 3.88
CA VAL A 186 -26.33 1.58 2.69
C VAL A 186 -25.51 2.20 1.54
N LEU A 187 -25.36 1.46 0.44
CA LEU A 187 -24.66 1.96 -0.73
C LEU A 187 -25.47 3.08 -1.43
N PRO A 188 -24.81 4.19 -1.79
CA PRO A 188 -25.39 5.17 -2.72
C PRO A 188 -25.75 4.53 -4.05
N ASP A 189 -26.80 5.04 -4.71
CA ASP A 189 -27.26 4.57 -6.02
C ASP A 189 -26.14 4.56 -7.08
N ASP A 190 -25.27 5.57 -7.05
CA ASP A 190 -24.10 5.69 -7.92
C ASP A 190 -23.16 4.47 -7.83
N LEU A 191 -22.97 3.93 -6.62
CA LEU A 191 -22.19 2.72 -6.38
C LEU A 191 -23.04 1.45 -6.54
N ALA A 192 -24.32 1.49 -6.16
CA ALA A 192 -25.21 0.35 -6.25
C ALA A 192 -25.45 -0.12 -7.69
N ARG A 193 -25.29 0.74 -8.70
CA ARG A 193 -25.40 0.38 -10.13
C ARG A 193 -24.45 -0.74 -10.56
N PHE A 194 -23.35 -0.97 -9.84
CA PHE A 194 -22.42 -2.07 -10.14
C PHE A 194 -22.89 -3.43 -9.58
N ASN A 195 -24.05 -3.47 -8.92
CA ASN A 195 -24.68 -4.75 -8.53
C ASN A 195 -25.25 -5.52 -9.72
N ASP A 196 -25.72 -4.82 -10.75
CA ASP A 196 -26.32 -5.42 -11.94
C ASP A 196 -25.25 -6.09 -12.81
N GLU A 197 -25.37 -7.41 -13.00
CA GLU A 197 -24.42 -8.22 -13.81
C GLU A 197 -24.46 -7.85 -15.29
N GLU A 198 -25.61 -7.48 -15.84
CA GLU A 198 -25.77 -7.25 -17.29
C GLU A 198 -25.04 -5.99 -17.73
N THR A 199 -25.13 -4.93 -16.92
CA THR A 199 -24.51 -3.63 -17.22
C THR A 199 -23.14 -3.44 -16.58
N TYR A 200 -22.71 -4.36 -15.71
CA TYR A 200 -21.46 -4.24 -14.93
C TYR A 200 -20.24 -3.94 -15.80
N LYS A 201 -19.99 -4.77 -16.82
CA LYS A 201 -18.80 -4.64 -17.67
C LYS A 201 -18.75 -3.30 -18.39
N ASP A 202 -19.89 -2.86 -18.93
CA ASP A 202 -20.01 -1.58 -19.61
C ASP A 202 -19.82 -0.41 -18.64
N ASN A 203 -20.33 -0.53 -17.42
CA ASN A 203 -20.13 0.47 -16.37
C ASN A 203 -18.65 0.56 -15.95
N ILE A 204 -17.93 -0.56 -15.83
CA ILE A 204 -16.48 -0.56 -15.56
C ILE A 204 -15.69 0.04 -16.73
N LEU A 205 -16.03 -0.27 -17.98
CA LEU A 205 -15.38 0.32 -19.15
C LEU A 205 -15.61 1.84 -19.22
N LYS A 206 -16.81 2.32 -18.85
CA LYS A 206 -17.09 3.76 -18.71
C LYS A 206 -16.22 4.40 -17.63
N LEU A 207 -16.06 3.77 -16.47
CA LEU A 207 -15.14 4.25 -15.43
C LEU A 207 -13.70 4.35 -15.94
N ARG A 208 -13.21 3.30 -16.58
CA ARG A 208 -11.84 3.26 -17.13
C ARG A 208 -11.62 4.35 -18.17
N LYS A 209 -12.62 4.61 -19.01
CA LYS A 209 -12.57 5.73 -19.97
C LYS A 209 -12.53 7.09 -19.26
N GLY A 210 -13.35 7.29 -18.22
CA GLY A 210 -13.31 8.52 -17.42
C GLY A 210 -11.95 8.73 -16.74
N HIS A 211 -11.35 7.68 -16.22
CA HIS A 211 -9.99 7.75 -15.65
C HIS A 211 -8.92 8.06 -16.71
N ASP A 212 -9.01 7.49 -17.91
CA ASP A 212 -8.13 7.85 -19.03
C ASP A 212 -8.29 9.32 -19.46
N GLU A 213 -9.52 9.86 -19.40
CA GLU A 213 -9.78 11.29 -19.63
C GLU A 213 -9.16 12.18 -18.54
N LEU A 214 -9.23 11.76 -17.26
CA LEU A 214 -8.54 12.44 -16.16
C LEU A 214 -7.02 12.40 -16.31
N LEU A 215 -6.45 11.26 -16.70
CA LEU A 215 -5.00 11.12 -16.88
C LEU A 215 -4.47 11.93 -18.07
N GLN A 216 -5.32 12.30 -19.04
CA GLN A 216 -4.96 13.22 -20.11
C GLN A 216 -4.76 14.67 -19.64
N THR A 217 -5.29 15.03 -18.47
CA THR A 217 -5.08 16.36 -17.89
C THR A 217 -3.82 16.46 -17.04
N VAL A 218 -3.14 15.33 -16.78
CA VAL A 218 -1.88 15.28 -16.02
C VAL A 218 -0.72 15.53 -16.98
N THR A 219 -0.03 16.67 -16.82
CA THR A 219 1.14 16.97 -17.66
C THR A 219 2.38 16.22 -17.16
N ASP A 220 3.45 16.23 -17.95
CA ASP A 220 4.70 15.58 -17.55
C ASP A 220 5.34 16.30 -16.34
N GLU A 221 5.14 17.62 -16.21
CA GLU A 221 5.55 18.41 -15.04
C GLU A 221 4.73 18.09 -13.79
N ASP A 222 3.46 17.70 -13.96
CA ASP A 222 2.62 17.30 -12.83
C ASP A 222 3.06 15.96 -12.21
N LEU A 223 3.85 15.14 -12.92
CA LEU A 223 4.35 13.87 -12.37
C LEU A 223 5.27 14.07 -11.16
N ASP A 224 6.12 15.10 -11.19
CA ASP A 224 6.96 15.45 -10.05
C ASP A 224 6.09 15.95 -8.90
N ARG A 225 5.05 16.75 -9.19
CA ARG A 225 4.08 17.22 -8.18
C ARG A 225 3.27 16.10 -7.55
N VAL A 226 2.89 15.08 -8.33
CA VAL A 226 2.24 13.88 -7.80
C VAL A 226 3.18 13.18 -6.83
N THR A 227 4.47 13.04 -7.18
CA THR A 227 5.47 12.43 -6.30
C THR A 227 5.63 13.23 -5.00
N GLU A 228 5.82 14.54 -5.10
CA GLU A 228 5.93 15.47 -3.97
C GLU A 228 4.67 15.51 -3.10
N PHE A 229 3.49 15.24 -3.68
CA PHE A 229 2.22 15.23 -2.96
C PHE A 229 2.12 14.05 -1.98
N TYR A 230 2.64 12.88 -2.36
CA TYR A 230 2.59 11.67 -1.53
C TYR A 230 3.81 11.53 -0.61
N GLU A 231 4.97 12.02 -1.05
CA GLU A 231 6.26 11.82 -0.36
C GLU A 231 6.27 12.18 1.14
N PRO A 232 5.70 13.30 1.62
CA PRO A 232 5.72 13.63 3.05
C PRO A 232 4.97 12.62 3.90
N PHE A 233 3.80 12.17 3.44
CA PHE A 233 3.01 11.17 4.15
C PHE A 233 3.71 9.82 4.17
N ASP A 234 4.20 9.43 2.99
CA ASP A 234 4.95 8.20 2.79
C ASP A 234 6.18 8.17 3.73
N ALA A 235 7.02 9.21 3.74
CA ALA A 235 8.20 9.29 4.58
C ALA A 235 7.90 9.13 6.08
N ALA A 236 6.86 9.81 6.58
CA ALA A 236 6.52 9.75 7.98
C ALA A 236 5.80 8.45 8.37
N LEU A 237 4.97 7.86 7.49
CA LEU A 237 4.43 6.52 7.69
C LEU A 237 5.57 5.50 7.83
N LEU A 238 6.55 5.55 6.93
CA LEU A 238 7.70 4.64 6.94
C LEU A 238 8.57 4.82 8.20
N SER A 239 8.82 6.05 8.62
CA SER A 239 9.58 6.34 9.84
C SER A 239 8.86 5.83 11.11
N ALA A 240 7.54 6.01 11.19
CA ALA A 240 6.75 5.51 12.31
C ALA A 240 6.74 3.97 12.36
N LEU A 241 6.65 3.33 11.19
CA LEU A 241 6.73 1.88 11.04
C LEU A 241 8.09 1.30 11.46
N ASP A 242 9.20 1.93 11.07
CA ASP A 242 10.56 1.55 11.52
C ASP A 242 10.72 1.70 13.04
N THR A 243 10.20 2.79 13.61
CA THR A 243 10.21 3.01 15.07
C THR A 243 9.42 1.92 15.80
N LEU A 244 8.27 1.52 15.26
CA LEU A 244 7.45 0.45 15.83
C LEU A 244 8.17 -0.89 15.81
N ASP A 245 8.87 -1.22 14.72
CA ASP A 245 9.63 -2.47 14.60
C ASP A 245 10.76 -2.52 15.62
N LYS A 246 11.56 -1.46 15.72
CA LYS A 246 12.65 -1.35 16.71
C LYS A 246 12.15 -1.49 18.14
N LYS A 247 10.97 -0.93 18.42
CA LYS A 247 10.34 -1.08 19.73
C LYS A 247 9.98 -2.54 20.02
N ARG A 248 9.37 -3.24 19.05
CA ARG A 248 9.00 -4.66 19.18
C ARG A 248 10.21 -5.57 19.32
N GLU A 249 11.26 -5.31 18.55
CA GLU A 249 12.53 -6.03 18.65
C GLU A 249 13.14 -5.88 20.05
N LYS A 250 13.19 -4.66 20.57
CA LYS A 250 13.66 -4.39 21.94
C LYS A 250 12.81 -5.11 23.01
N GLU A 251 11.48 -5.06 22.88
CA GLU A 251 10.56 -5.76 23.79
C GLU A 251 10.75 -7.29 23.74
N SER A 252 10.97 -7.84 22.54
CA SER A 252 11.25 -9.27 22.36
C SER A 252 12.57 -9.70 23.01
N LEU A 253 13.61 -8.86 22.96
CA LEU A 253 14.90 -9.15 23.58
C LEU A 253 14.81 -9.11 25.12
N LEU A 254 14.10 -8.12 25.68
CA LEU A 254 13.88 -8.04 27.13
C LEU A 254 13.10 -9.26 27.67
N HIS A 255 12.15 -9.77 26.89
CA HIS A 255 11.39 -10.96 27.30
C HIS A 255 12.24 -12.24 27.25
N PHE A 256 13.31 -12.26 26.45
CA PHE A 256 14.25 -13.37 26.38
C PHE A 256 15.26 -13.35 27.54
N ASP A 257 15.69 -12.15 27.98
CA ASP A 257 16.61 -12.01 29.13
C ASP A 257 15.95 -12.39 30.47
N ASP A 258 14.64 -12.15 30.64
CA ASP A 258 13.89 -12.56 31.84
C ASP A 258 13.79 -14.10 31.99
N LEU A 259 13.82 -14.84 30.87
CA LEU A 259 13.84 -16.32 30.88
C LEU A 259 15.17 -16.91 31.35
N TYR A 260 16.27 -16.16 31.25
CA TYR A 260 17.60 -16.60 31.71
C TYR A 260 17.99 -16.05 33.10
N ALA A 261 17.22 -15.09 33.63
CA ALA A 261 17.46 -14.52 34.95
C ALA A 261 16.77 -15.27 36.10
N GLU A 262 15.84 -16.21 35.81
CA GLU A 262 15.13 -17.00 36.82
C GLU A 262 15.67 -18.44 37.04
N GLU A 263 16.75 -18.88 36.38
CA GLU A 263 17.49 -20.11 36.76
C GLU A 263 18.63 -19.82 37.75
N GLY A 264 18.32 -18.98 38.74
CA GLY A 264 19.09 -18.77 39.95
C GLY A 264 18.38 -19.32 41.18
N SER A 265 17.84 -20.54 41.10
CA SER A 265 17.25 -21.25 42.24
C SER A 265 17.98 -22.59 42.41
N ASP A 266 18.84 -22.64 43.42
CA ASP A 266 19.30 -23.87 44.06
C ASP A 266 18.10 -24.82 44.25
N ASP A 267 18.02 -25.93 43.51
CA ASP A 267 17.38 -27.15 44.00
C ASP A 267 17.70 -28.36 43.09
N GLU A 268 18.44 -29.28 43.71
CA GLU A 268 18.64 -30.72 43.49
C GLU A 268 18.63 -31.36 42.08
N PRO A 269 19.61 -32.23 41.79
CA PRO A 269 19.62 -33.02 40.55
C PRO A 269 18.49 -34.06 40.56
N LEU A 270 17.56 -33.95 39.62
CA LEU A 270 16.58 -34.99 39.35
C LEU A 270 17.29 -36.28 38.92
N LEU A 271 17.20 -37.30 39.78
CA LEU A 271 17.56 -38.68 39.50
C LEU A 271 16.75 -39.18 38.30
N TYR A 272 17.43 -39.31 37.16
CA TYR A 272 16.95 -40.00 35.98
C TYR A 272 16.71 -41.47 36.30
N ASN A 273 15.44 -41.90 36.33
CA ASN A 273 15.05 -43.31 36.50
C ASN A 273 14.69 -43.89 35.11
N PRO A 274 15.53 -44.77 34.53
CA PRO A 274 15.41 -45.19 33.13
C PRO A 274 14.44 -46.35 32.86
N GLU A 275 13.40 -46.56 33.68
CA GLU A 275 12.54 -47.75 33.56
C GLU A 275 11.11 -47.51 33.03
N ASP A 276 10.76 -46.32 32.55
CA ASP A 276 9.42 -46.07 31.99
C ASP A 276 9.41 -45.84 30.48
N VAL A 277 10.04 -46.78 29.77
CA VAL A 277 9.86 -46.98 28.32
C VAL A 277 9.00 -48.22 28.15
N SER A 278 7.68 -48.03 28.06
CA SER A 278 6.81 -49.03 27.44
C SER A 278 6.34 -48.50 26.09
N GLU A 279 6.85 -49.17 25.07
CA GLU A 279 6.41 -49.09 23.68
C GLU A 279 4.95 -49.57 23.58
N ASP A 280 4.10 -48.79 22.93
CA ASP A 280 2.91 -49.33 22.25
C ASP A 280 2.62 -48.47 21.03
N TYR A 281 3.14 -48.92 19.88
CA TYR A 281 2.66 -48.55 18.56
C TYR A 281 1.51 -49.50 18.17
N PRO A 282 0.35 -48.98 17.75
CA PRO A 282 -0.52 -49.69 16.84
C PRO A 282 -0.39 -49.10 15.43
N SER A 283 0.26 -49.87 14.57
CA SER A 283 0.11 -49.82 13.11
C SER A 283 -1.26 -50.36 12.68
N GLY A 284 -1.88 -49.74 11.67
CA GLY A 284 -2.78 -50.48 10.76
C GLY A 284 -4.09 -49.79 10.39
N ASP A 285 -4.15 -49.43 9.09
CA ASP A 285 -5.29 -49.57 8.16
C ASP A 285 -6.39 -48.50 8.07
N ASP A 286 -6.34 -47.80 6.92
CA ASP A 286 -7.37 -47.70 5.88
C ASP A 286 -8.83 -47.61 6.31
N GLU A 287 -9.43 -46.41 6.20
CA GLU A 287 -10.79 -46.28 5.67
C GLU A 287 -10.92 -45.07 4.73
N GLN A 288 -11.35 -45.39 3.52
CA GLN A 288 -11.86 -44.50 2.48
C GLN A 288 -13.08 -43.73 3.02
N VAL A 289 -13.24 -42.47 2.63
CA VAL A 289 -14.52 -41.77 2.81
C VAL A 289 -14.96 -41.17 1.49
N ASP A 290 -16.07 -41.74 1.03
CA ASP A 290 -16.78 -41.44 -0.19
C ASP A 290 -17.42 -40.04 -0.20
N GLU A 291 -17.50 -39.58 -1.44
CA GLU A 291 -18.32 -38.53 -2.02
C GLU A 291 -19.80 -38.69 -1.65
N VAL A 292 -20.35 -37.73 -0.87
CA VAL A 292 -21.80 -37.65 -0.63
C VAL A 292 -22.39 -36.46 -1.37
N VAL A 293 -22.97 -36.79 -2.53
CA VAL A 293 -23.99 -36.03 -3.23
C VAL A 293 -25.21 -35.87 -2.31
N SER A 294 -25.67 -34.64 -2.07
CA SER A 294 -27.00 -34.38 -1.52
C SER A 294 -27.82 -33.56 -2.50
N GLN A 295 -28.76 -34.25 -3.14
CA GLN A 295 -29.89 -33.67 -3.85
C GLN A 295 -31.08 -33.48 -2.89
N LEU A 296 -31.95 -32.54 -3.29
CA LEU A 296 -33.36 -32.34 -2.90
C LEU A 296 -33.63 -31.70 -1.53
N THR A 297 -34.17 -30.48 -1.53
CA THR A 297 -35.63 -30.26 -1.44
C THR A 297 -36.01 -28.81 -1.76
N GLU A 298 -36.95 -28.61 -2.69
CA GLU A 298 -37.75 -27.37 -2.81
C GLU A 298 -38.73 -27.25 -1.63
N PRO A 299 -39.17 -26.03 -1.29
CA PRO A 299 -40.62 -25.81 -1.32
C PRO A 299 -41.06 -24.43 -1.86
N SER A 300 -42.03 -24.52 -2.77
CA SER A 300 -43.27 -23.73 -2.94
C SER A 300 -43.32 -22.22 -2.66
N ASP A 301 -43.70 -21.52 -3.73
CA ASP A 301 -44.59 -20.35 -3.81
C ASP A 301 -45.46 -20.07 -2.57
N GLU A 302 -45.38 -18.84 -2.05
CA GLU A 302 -46.56 -17.98 -1.80
C GLU A 302 -46.13 -16.49 -1.86
N SER A 303 -46.84 -15.72 -2.68
CA SER A 303 -46.73 -14.25 -2.79
C SER A 303 -47.49 -13.53 -1.66
N PRO A 304 -47.21 -12.25 -1.39
CA PRO A 304 -48.28 -11.26 -1.58
C PRO A 304 -47.82 -9.89 -2.14
N VAL A 305 -48.37 -9.54 -3.31
CA VAL A 305 -49.30 -8.41 -3.56
C VAL A 305 -49.14 -7.10 -2.73
N VAL A 306 -48.74 -6.04 -3.45
CA VAL A 306 -49.16 -4.61 -3.38
C VAL A 306 -48.51 -3.67 -2.33
N SER A 307 -47.75 -2.66 -2.79
CA SER A 307 -48.29 -1.32 -3.07
C SER A 307 -47.28 -0.42 -3.78
N SER A 308 -47.73 0.23 -4.84
CA SER A 308 -46.99 1.22 -5.64
C SER A 308 -46.95 2.56 -4.91
N ILE A 309 -45.77 3.14 -4.76
CA ILE A 309 -45.61 4.56 -4.43
C ILE A 309 -44.78 5.19 -5.55
N GLU A 310 -45.47 5.98 -6.38
CA GLU A 310 -44.86 6.86 -7.38
C GLU A 310 -44.20 8.05 -6.66
N TYR A 311 -42.92 8.29 -6.96
CA TYR A 311 -42.25 9.55 -6.62
C TYR A 311 -41.82 10.27 -7.91
N PRO A 312 -41.89 11.61 -7.92
CA PRO A 312 -41.83 12.40 -9.14
C PRO A 312 -40.45 12.39 -9.79
N THR A 313 -40.43 12.07 -11.09
CA THR A 313 -39.26 12.21 -11.97
C THR A 313 -38.94 13.70 -12.16
N VAL A 314 -37.83 14.16 -11.56
CA VAL A 314 -37.24 15.46 -11.89
C VAL A 314 -36.23 15.25 -13.01
N SER A 315 -36.65 15.50 -14.25
CA SER A 315 -35.77 15.52 -15.41
C SER A 315 -34.90 16.78 -15.39
N PHE A 316 -33.60 16.65 -15.11
CA PHE A 316 -32.63 17.72 -15.37
C PHE A 316 -32.19 17.66 -16.83
N SER A 317 -32.81 18.50 -17.66
CA SER A 317 -32.33 18.77 -19.02
C SER A 317 -31.19 19.79 -18.94
N ARG A 318 -30.00 19.38 -19.41
CA ARG A 318 -28.81 20.23 -19.52
C ARG A 318 -28.95 21.11 -20.77
N THR A 319 -29.43 22.34 -20.61
CA THR A 319 -29.44 23.33 -21.69
C THR A 319 -28.02 23.87 -21.85
N MET A 320 -27.37 23.58 -22.97
CA MET A 320 -26.22 24.34 -23.45
C MET A 320 -26.69 25.76 -23.75
N GLN A 321 -26.04 26.77 -23.17
CA GLN A 321 -26.17 28.14 -23.65
C GLN A 321 -24.82 28.64 -24.14
N GLU A 322 -24.87 29.07 -25.39
CA GLU A 322 -23.85 29.76 -26.16
C GLU A 322 -23.31 30.98 -25.42
N THR A 323 -22.01 31.17 -25.61
CA THR A 323 -21.28 32.41 -25.43
C THR A 323 -21.85 33.49 -26.34
N ASP A 324 -22.19 34.64 -25.78
CA ASP A 324 -22.27 35.88 -26.56
C ASP A 324 -21.48 37.00 -25.87
N GLU A 325 -20.76 37.71 -26.72
CA GLU A 325 -19.81 38.77 -26.43
C GLU A 325 -20.51 40.01 -25.83
N LEU A 326 -19.82 40.78 -24.98
CA LEU A 326 -19.54 42.21 -25.25
C LEU A 326 -18.84 42.92 -24.08
N LYS A 327 -17.79 43.66 -24.46
CA LYS A 327 -17.37 45.01 -23.98
C LYS A 327 -16.63 45.14 -22.64
N ARG A 328 -15.31 45.33 -22.79
CA ARG A 328 -14.49 46.26 -21.99
C ARG A 328 -15.07 47.69 -22.02
N PRO A 329 -14.76 48.52 -21.00
CA PRO A 329 -13.75 49.55 -21.25
C PRO A 329 -12.69 49.74 -20.13
N LEU A 330 -11.49 50.02 -20.64
CA LEU A 330 -10.28 50.78 -20.24
C LEU A 330 -10.18 51.56 -18.88
N PRO A 331 -8.94 51.96 -18.49
CA PRO A 331 -8.40 51.93 -17.14
C PRO A 331 -8.43 53.31 -16.44
N VAL A 332 -8.23 53.28 -15.13
CA VAL A 332 -7.91 54.48 -14.34
C VAL A 332 -6.53 54.28 -13.73
N GLU A 333 -5.60 55.13 -14.18
CA GLU A 333 -4.31 55.39 -13.56
C GLU A 333 -4.55 56.10 -12.22
N VAL A 334 -3.89 55.63 -11.14
CA VAL A 334 -3.69 56.42 -9.92
C VAL A 334 -2.23 56.33 -9.53
N GLU A 335 -1.69 57.52 -9.30
CA GLU A 335 -0.31 57.89 -9.04
C GLU A 335 0.31 57.15 -7.85
N VAL A 336 1.61 56.85 -8.02
CA VAL A 336 2.50 56.33 -6.98
C VAL A 336 3.10 57.52 -6.24
N GLU A 337 2.72 57.71 -4.98
CA GLU A 337 3.52 58.46 -4.00
C GLU A 337 4.23 57.48 -3.06
N SER A 338 5.54 57.70 -2.97
CA SER A 338 6.51 57.08 -2.08
C SER A 338 6.38 57.56 -0.63
N ALA A 339 6.55 56.67 0.35
CA ALA A 339 7.64 56.73 1.35
C ALA A 339 7.44 55.76 2.53
N ASP A 340 8.57 55.16 2.91
CA ASP A 340 9.03 54.77 4.24
C ASP A 340 8.57 53.48 4.95
N ASP A 341 9.60 52.67 5.19
CA ASP A 341 9.94 51.91 6.40
C ASP A 341 8.87 51.07 7.07
N ILE A 342 9.06 49.74 6.99
CA ILE A 342 9.17 48.83 8.16
C ILE A 342 9.69 47.47 7.64
N ALA A 343 10.87 47.08 8.12
CA ALA A 343 11.46 45.77 7.89
C ALA A 343 10.69 44.65 8.61
N PRO A 344 10.45 43.48 8.00
CA PRO A 344 9.92 42.34 8.73
C PRO A 344 11.05 41.58 9.44
N ARG A 345 10.94 41.54 10.78
CA ARG A 345 11.69 40.67 11.68
C ARG A 345 11.41 39.20 11.35
N THR A 346 12.40 38.48 10.84
CA THR A 346 12.42 37.02 10.86
C THR A 346 12.95 36.54 12.20
N SER A 347 12.07 36.03 13.06
CA SER A 347 12.46 35.33 14.29
C SER A 347 12.86 33.89 13.95
N SER A 348 14.16 33.64 13.86
CA SER A 348 14.71 32.29 13.87
C SER A 348 14.75 31.77 15.31
N LEU A 349 13.95 30.74 15.59
CA LEU A 349 14.06 29.98 16.82
C LEU A 349 15.28 29.06 16.72
N GLN A 350 16.36 29.53 17.35
CA GLN A 350 17.51 28.72 17.72
C GLN A 350 17.09 27.74 18.81
N THR A 351 17.19 26.44 18.56
CA THR A 351 17.28 25.43 19.62
C THR A 351 18.73 25.02 19.78
N ASN A 352 19.27 25.35 20.94
CA ASN A 352 20.55 24.91 21.47
C ASN A 352 20.64 23.39 21.50
N THR A 353 21.69 22.83 20.91
CA THR A 353 22.24 21.53 21.34
C THR A 353 23.68 21.75 21.75
N ALA A 354 23.91 21.62 23.06
CA ALA A 354 25.19 21.72 23.71
C ALA A 354 26.12 20.58 23.25
N SER A 355 27.34 20.97 22.91
CA SER A 355 28.51 20.12 22.83
C SER A 355 28.78 19.51 24.20
N VAL A 356 28.65 18.18 24.32
CA VAL A 356 29.25 17.40 25.40
C VAL A 356 30.03 16.25 24.79
N ALA A 357 31.26 16.17 25.27
CA ALA A 357 32.35 15.25 24.98
C ALA A 357 31.95 13.82 24.58
N ASP A 358 32.62 13.40 23.53
CA ASP A 358 32.94 12.04 23.10
C ASP A 358 33.44 11.15 24.26
N PRO A 359 32.85 9.96 24.43
CA PRO A 359 33.60 8.81 24.91
C PRO A 359 33.42 7.63 23.95
N SER A 360 34.51 7.35 23.23
CA SER A 360 35.02 6.00 23.05
C SER A 360 34.14 5.05 22.22
N LEU A 361 34.35 5.12 20.91
CA LEU A 361 34.19 4.02 19.97
C LEU A 361 34.83 2.73 20.50
N HIS A 362 34.01 1.80 21.02
CA HIS A 362 34.36 0.39 21.01
C HIS A 362 34.20 -0.12 19.58
N ILE A 363 35.28 -0.01 18.81
CA ILE A 363 35.49 -0.76 17.58
C ILE A 363 35.48 -2.24 17.99
N ALA A 364 34.36 -2.92 17.73
CA ALA A 364 34.35 -4.38 17.69
C ALA A 364 35.32 -4.79 16.58
N GLN A 365 36.41 -5.44 17.00
CA GLN A 365 37.47 -5.94 16.16
C GLN A 365 36.86 -6.88 15.12
N THR A 366 37.01 -6.54 13.85
CA THR A 366 36.93 -7.48 12.73
C THR A 366 37.92 -8.62 12.98
N PRO A 367 37.50 -9.90 12.93
CA PRO A 367 38.45 -10.99 12.84
C PRO A 367 39.10 -10.90 11.45
N GLU A 368 40.34 -10.42 11.42
CA GLU A 368 41.21 -10.57 10.26
C GLU A 368 41.57 -12.06 10.08
N GLY A 369 41.52 -12.53 8.83
CA GLY A 369 42.30 -13.69 8.39
C GLY A 369 41.56 -14.99 8.19
N HIS A 370 40.60 -15.01 7.25
CA HIS A 370 40.37 -16.23 6.45
C HIS A 370 40.49 -15.87 4.97
N ASP A 371 41.28 -16.65 4.23
CA ASP A 371 41.59 -16.47 2.81
C ASP A 371 40.32 -16.38 1.95
N GLU A 372 39.80 -15.17 1.72
CA GLU A 372 38.66 -14.91 0.84
C GLU A 372 39.05 -14.78 -0.65
N ALA A 373 40.34 -14.88 -0.97
CA ALA A 373 40.88 -14.63 -2.31
C ALA A 373 40.65 -15.77 -3.32
N GLU A 374 40.12 -16.93 -2.91
CA GLU A 374 40.00 -18.12 -3.77
C GLU A 374 38.58 -18.44 -4.25
N VAL A 375 37.55 -17.75 -3.75
CA VAL A 375 36.16 -18.06 -4.12
C VAL A 375 35.69 -17.16 -5.27
N SER A 376 35.44 -17.78 -6.43
CA SER A 376 34.99 -17.10 -7.64
C SER A 376 33.69 -16.31 -7.41
N GLY A 377 33.62 -15.08 -7.93
CA GLY A 377 32.40 -14.25 -7.92
C GLY A 377 32.18 -13.36 -6.70
N VAL A 378 32.98 -13.50 -5.63
CA VAL A 378 32.84 -12.72 -4.37
C VAL A 378 32.97 -11.22 -4.61
N VAL A 379 33.95 -10.80 -5.43
CA VAL A 379 34.19 -9.38 -5.74
C VAL A 379 32.97 -8.71 -6.38
N ALA A 380 32.29 -9.40 -7.30
CA ALA A 380 31.10 -8.87 -7.96
C ALA A 380 29.91 -8.73 -6.99
N VAL A 381 29.73 -9.69 -6.07
CA VAL A 381 28.67 -9.61 -5.05
C VAL A 381 28.97 -8.51 -4.03
N ARG A 382 30.22 -8.37 -3.56
CA ARG A 382 30.64 -7.28 -2.67
C ARG A 382 30.46 -5.90 -3.31
N ALA A 383 30.76 -5.75 -4.60
CA ALA A 383 30.52 -4.50 -5.32
C ALA A 383 29.03 -4.12 -5.38
N GLU A 384 28.14 -5.11 -5.52
CA GLU A 384 26.70 -4.88 -5.50
C GLU A 384 26.20 -4.51 -4.09
N ILE A 385 26.69 -5.17 -3.03
CA ILE A 385 26.42 -4.80 -1.62
C ILE A 385 26.80 -3.33 -1.39
N GLU A 386 28.00 -2.94 -1.80
CA GLU A 386 28.51 -1.58 -1.61
C GLU A 386 27.70 -0.55 -2.40
N ARG A 387 27.28 -0.89 -3.63
CA ARG A 387 26.38 -0.06 -4.44
C ARG A 387 25.03 0.13 -3.76
N LEU A 388 24.49 -0.90 -3.11
CA LEU A 388 23.24 -0.81 -2.34
C LEU A 388 23.42 0.12 -1.13
N ARG A 389 24.52 -0.02 -0.38
CA ARG A 389 24.85 0.81 0.80
C ARG A 389 25.10 2.28 0.47
N LYS A 390 25.69 2.55 -0.70
CA LYS A 390 25.94 3.92 -1.19
C LYS A 390 24.71 4.66 -1.69
N LYS A 391 23.56 3.98 -1.86
CA LYS A 391 22.32 4.66 -2.22
C LYS A 391 21.78 5.39 -1.00
N THR A 392 21.61 6.70 -1.15
CA THR A 392 20.94 7.60 -0.19
C THR A 392 19.66 8.17 -0.83
N GLY A 393 18.61 8.42 -0.04
CA GLY A 393 17.33 9.00 -0.49
C GLY A 393 16.10 8.10 -0.33
N LEU A 394 14.90 8.59 -0.66
CA LEU A 394 13.62 7.88 -0.42
C LEU A 394 13.52 6.51 -1.12
N LEU A 395 14.14 6.37 -2.30
CA LEU A 395 14.24 5.11 -3.07
C LEU A 395 15.36 4.17 -2.59
N SER A 396 16.08 4.54 -1.52
CA SER A 396 17.10 3.71 -0.86
C SER A 396 16.58 2.90 0.32
N TRP A 397 15.29 3.02 0.65
CA TRP A 397 14.65 2.16 1.65
C TRP A 397 14.69 0.68 1.22
N GLY A 398 14.98 -0.20 2.16
CA GLY A 398 15.27 -1.63 1.91
C GLY A 398 16.64 -1.93 1.29
N CYS A 399 17.47 -0.92 0.95
CA CYS A 399 18.84 -1.18 0.47
C CYS A 399 19.73 -1.75 1.55
N THR A 400 19.63 -1.22 2.77
CA THR A 400 20.42 -1.66 3.92
C THR A 400 20.07 -3.10 4.27
N ASP A 401 18.79 -3.40 4.48
CA ASP A 401 18.33 -4.75 4.79
C ASP A 401 18.65 -5.74 3.65
N LYS A 402 18.41 -5.34 2.40
CA LYS A 402 18.79 -6.17 1.25
C LYS A 402 20.31 -6.39 1.19
N SER A 403 21.11 -5.35 1.43
CA SER A 403 22.57 -5.47 1.44
C SER A 403 23.05 -6.39 2.57
N ASN A 404 22.43 -6.33 3.74
CA ASN A 404 22.73 -7.19 4.87
C ASN A 404 22.32 -8.65 4.60
N ARG A 405 21.15 -8.90 3.99
CA ARG A 405 20.72 -10.23 3.56
C ARG A 405 21.67 -10.84 2.51
N ILE A 406 22.10 -10.04 1.54
CA ILE A 406 23.08 -10.48 0.53
C ILE A 406 24.43 -10.77 1.20
N GLU A 407 24.87 -9.93 2.14
CA GLU A 407 26.13 -10.13 2.88
C GLU A 407 26.12 -11.38 3.75
N GLN A 408 25.01 -11.65 4.44
CA GLN A 408 24.82 -12.87 5.21
C GLN A 408 24.87 -14.11 4.31
N ALA A 409 24.10 -14.11 3.21
CA ALA A 409 24.10 -15.22 2.24
C ALA A 409 25.48 -15.44 1.60
N LEU A 410 26.21 -14.35 1.31
CA LEU A 410 27.57 -14.40 0.79
C LEU A 410 28.54 -15.03 1.81
N THR A 411 28.42 -14.65 3.08
CA THR A 411 29.27 -15.20 4.15
C THR A 411 29.10 -16.71 4.28
N THR A 412 27.84 -17.18 4.28
CA THR A 412 27.54 -18.63 4.28
C THR A 412 28.07 -19.32 3.02
N ALA A 413 27.86 -18.74 1.83
CA ALA A 413 28.35 -19.33 0.58
C ALA A 413 29.89 -19.43 0.51
N CYS A 414 30.61 -18.47 1.09
CA CYS A 414 32.07 -18.51 1.21
C CYS A 414 32.56 -19.63 2.14
N GLN A 415 31.80 -19.96 3.19
CA GLN A 415 32.12 -21.05 4.11
C GLN A 415 31.94 -22.43 3.47
N GLU A 416 30.98 -22.56 2.55
CA GLU A 416 30.70 -23.81 1.83
C GLU A 416 31.77 -24.16 0.77
N LYS A 417 32.63 -23.22 0.39
CA LYS A 417 33.74 -23.37 -0.60
C LYS A 417 33.37 -24.04 -1.93
N ASN A 418 32.09 -24.02 -2.30
CA ASN A 418 31.57 -24.75 -3.45
C ASN A 418 31.26 -23.79 -4.61
N GLY A 419 32.24 -23.62 -5.48
CA GLY A 419 32.07 -22.97 -6.79
C GLY A 419 31.86 -21.45 -6.74
N ASP A 420 31.24 -20.91 -7.79
CA ASP A 420 31.03 -19.47 -7.93
C ASP A 420 29.84 -18.98 -7.07
N VAL A 421 30.09 -18.07 -6.13
CA VAL A 421 29.05 -17.59 -5.19
C VAL A 421 27.88 -16.89 -5.89
N ARG A 422 28.07 -16.37 -7.12
CA ARG A 422 26.98 -15.77 -7.91
C ARG A 422 25.95 -16.80 -8.36
N ARG A 423 26.30 -18.10 -8.31
CA ARG A 423 25.43 -19.24 -8.63
C ARG A 423 24.86 -19.91 -7.37
N ASN A 424 25.32 -19.54 -6.18
CA ASN A 424 24.78 -20.10 -4.94
C ASN A 424 23.29 -19.73 -4.78
N PRO A 425 22.39 -20.70 -4.49
CA PRO A 425 20.95 -20.46 -4.41
C PRO A 425 20.55 -19.37 -3.41
N ALA A 426 21.13 -19.38 -2.21
CA ALA A 426 20.82 -18.40 -1.17
C ALA A 426 21.29 -16.99 -1.56
N VAL A 427 22.47 -16.89 -2.20
CA VAL A 427 22.97 -15.60 -2.73
C VAL A 427 22.06 -15.09 -3.85
N ARG A 428 21.63 -15.96 -4.77
CA ARG A 428 20.70 -15.59 -5.86
C ARG A 428 19.32 -15.19 -5.34
N GLU A 429 18.80 -15.88 -4.33
CA GLU A 429 17.54 -15.55 -3.69
C GLU A 429 17.61 -14.17 -3.02
N ALA A 430 18.67 -13.89 -2.25
CA ALA A 430 18.88 -12.59 -1.62
C ALA A 430 19.06 -11.46 -2.65
N LEU A 431 19.76 -11.72 -3.76
CA LEU A 431 19.90 -10.78 -4.88
C LEU A 431 18.57 -10.56 -5.62
N GLY A 432 17.76 -11.61 -5.74
CA GLY A 432 16.45 -11.66 -6.39
C GLY A 432 15.33 -11.03 -5.56
N ALA A 433 15.50 -10.88 -4.25
CA ALA A 433 14.53 -10.22 -3.39
C ALA A 433 14.27 -8.78 -3.85
N HIS A 434 13.02 -8.46 -4.17
CA HIS A 434 12.64 -7.12 -4.60
C HIS A 434 12.60 -6.15 -3.41
N ARG A 435 12.91 -4.87 -3.68
CA ARG A 435 12.88 -3.80 -2.65
C ARG A 435 11.45 -3.44 -2.24
N ILE A 436 10.53 -3.58 -3.19
CA ILE A 436 9.10 -3.33 -3.18
C ILE A 436 8.55 -4.26 -4.26
N GLY A 437 7.36 -4.86 -4.08
CA GLY A 437 6.76 -5.85 -4.97
C GLY A 437 6.56 -5.37 -6.42
N PHE A 438 7.63 -5.35 -7.20
CA PHE A 438 7.64 -5.17 -8.64
C PHE A 438 7.75 -6.53 -9.30
N PHE A 439 6.91 -6.80 -10.29
CA PHE A 439 7.08 -7.95 -11.16
C PHE A 439 8.31 -7.77 -12.07
N GLY A 440 9.10 -8.83 -12.24
CA GLY A 440 10.34 -8.86 -13.03
C GLY A 440 11.55 -9.37 -12.25
N LYS A 441 12.74 -9.33 -12.84
CA LYS A 441 14.00 -9.74 -12.18
C LYS A 441 14.62 -8.56 -11.45
N ALA A 442 14.88 -8.68 -10.15
CA ALA A 442 15.48 -7.60 -9.36
C ALA A 442 16.78 -7.08 -9.99
N GLN A 443 16.98 -5.75 -9.98
CA GLN A 443 18.15 -5.12 -10.61
C GLN A 443 19.49 -5.67 -10.09
N SER A 444 19.56 -6.00 -8.79
CA SER A 444 20.75 -6.61 -8.19
C SER A 444 21.07 -7.99 -8.79
N LEU A 445 20.04 -8.80 -9.06
CA LEU A 445 20.21 -10.09 -9.72
C LEU A 445 20.56 -9.91 -11.21
N ARG A 446 19.99 -8.92 -11.90
CA ARG A 446 20.36 -8.56 -13.28
C ARG A 446 21.84 -8.17 -13.39
N ASN A 447 22.33 -7.30 -12.51
CA ASN A 447 23.73 -6.87 -12.48
C ASN A 447 24.70 -8.07 -12.33
N ILE A 448 24.33 -9.05 -11.49
CA ILE A 448 25.13 -10.26 -11.28
C ILE A 448 25.07 -11.20 -12.47
N ASP A 449 23.92 -11.33 -13.13
CA ASP A 449 23.79 -12.15 -14.34
C ASP A 449 24.51 -11.54 -15.54
N GLU A 450 24.54 -10.21 -15.66
CA GLU A 450 25.39 -9.51 -16.64
C GLU A 450 26.88 -9.72 -16.36
N SER A 451 27.28 -9.85 -15.09
CA SER A 451 28.66 -10.21 -14.72
C SER A 451 28.99 -11.64 -15.14
N LEU A 452 28.09 -12.61 -14.89
CA LEU A 452 28.27 -14.01 -15.31
C LEU A 452 28.32 -14.15 -16.84
N THR A 453 27.46 -13.44 -17.56
CA THR A 453 27.38 -13.46 -19.02
C THR A 453 28.66 -12.90 -19.65
N ARG A 454 29.22 -11.80 -19.11
CA ARG A 454 30.49 -11.23 -19.56
C ARG A 454 31.68 -12.19 -19.43
N GLU A 455 31.59 -13.13 -18.49
CA GLU A 455 32.61 -14.16 -18.25
C GLU A 455 32.32 -15.47 -19.00
N GLY A 456 31.32 -15.50 -19.89
CA GLY A 456 31.02 -16.65 -20.74
C GLY A 456 30.17 -17.74 -20.09
N TYR A 457 29.60 -17.48 -18.91
CA TYR A 457 28.69 -18.42 -18.27
C TYR A 457 27.27 -18.29 -18.84
N SER A 458 26.61 -19.44 -19.04
CA SER A 458 25.18 -19.48 -19.33
C SER A 458 24.39 -19.19 -18.05
N VAL A 459 23.47 -18.23 -18.13
CA VAL A 459 22.54 -17.89 -17.05
C VAL A 459 21.21 -18.57 -17.35
N LEU A 460 20.74 -19.45 -16.47
CA LEU A 460 19.38 -19.99 -16.55
C LEU A 460 18.41 -18.82 -16.35
N ILE A 461 17.58 -18.57 -17.37
CA ILE A 461 16.56 -17.53 -17.39
C ILE A 461 15.43 -17.90 -16.45
#